data_AF-A0A1Y3Q3K1-F1
#
_entry.id   AF-A0A1Y3Q3K1-F1
#
_cell.length_a   1.000
_cell.length_b   1.000
_cell.length_c   1.000
_cell.angle_alpha   90.00
_cell.angle_beta   90.00
_cell.angle_gamma   90.00
#
_symmetry.space_group_name_H-M   'P 1'
#
loop_
_entity.id
_entity.type
_entity.pdbx_description
1 polymer ?
#
loop_
_entity_poly.entity_id
_entity_poly.type
_entity_poly.pdbx_seq_one_letter_code
_entity_poly.pdbx_strand_id
1 'polypeptide(L)'
;MVAREILYQLSVDRAQARPTLGRISRAVFAGVGLGLANALALLVPFLVGMLLTAALFLVAIFLIASPLLAFVQDGPTTTYFLELPLLAGLFGLGLIVWTAAAKFASFFVRLMLDRLQHNVKLRTEDKA
;
A
#
# COMPACT_ATOMS: atom_id res chain seq x y z
N MET A 1 18.72 -4.42 -0.52
CA MET A 1 18.83 -4.82 0.90
C MET A 1 20.16 -5.51 1.19
N VAL A 2 20.55 -6.51 0.38
CA VAL A 2 21.82 -7.27 0.53
C VAL A 2 23.06 -6.41 0.76
N ALA A 3 23.27 -5.33 0.01
CA ALA A 3 24.45 -4.46 0.19
C ALA A 3 24.50 -3.75 1.57
N ARG A 4 23.34 -3.39 2.14
CA ARG A 4 23.26 -2.79 3.48
C ARG A 4 23.47 -3.82 4.57
N GLU A 5 22.94 -5.03 4.38
CA GLU A 5 23.16 -6.20 5.25
C GLU A 5 24.66 -6.51 5.39
N ILE A 6 25.37 -6.58 4.26
CA ILE A 6 26.82 -6.81 4.20
C ILE A 6 27.59 -5.70 4.92
N LEU A 7 27.21 -4.44 4.71
CA LEU A 7 27.84 -3.30 5.40
C LEU A 7 27.62 -3.34 6.92
N TYR A 8 26.47 -3.81 7.37
CA TYR A 8 26.18 -3.99 8.79
C TYR A 8 27.00 -5.11 9.39
N GLN A 9 27.00 -6.30 8.80
CA GLN A 9 27.85 -7.42 9.26
C GLN A 9 29.33 -7.02 9.31
N LEU A 10 29.82 -6.35 8.27
CA LEU A 10 31.20 -5.85 8.22
C LEU A 10 31.48 -4.78 9.29
N SER A 11 30.49 -3.96 9.65
CA SER A 11 30.63 -2.96 10.72
C SER A 11 30.64 -3.61 12.11
N VAL A 12 29.87 -4.69 12.30
CA VAL A 12 29.82 -5.49 13.53
C VAL A 12 31.13 -6.28 13.70
N ASP A 13 31.61 -6.95 12.66
CA ASP A 13 32.89 -7.68 12.67
C ASP A 13 34.07 -6.75 13.02
N ARG A 14 34.10 -5.56 12.43
CA ARG A 14 35.16 -4.56 12.72
C ARG A 14 35.07 -3.99 14.14
N ALA A 15 33.88 -3.95 14.73
CA ALA A 15 33.67 -3.52 16.10
C ALA A 15 34.06 -4.63 17.10
N GLN A 16 33.79 -5.90 16.79
CA GLN A 16 34.26 -7.05 17.58
C GLN A 16 35.79 -7.19 17.51
N ALA A 17 36.39 -7.05 16.33
CA ALA A 17 37.84 -7.22 16.16
C ALA A 17 38.67 -6.13 16.84
N ARG A 18 38.19 -4.87 16.90
CA ARG A 18 38.79 -3.78 17.67
C ARG A 18 37.72 -2.83 18.21
N PRO A 19 37.27 -3.02 19.45
CA PRO A 19 36.21 -2.20 20.05
C PRO A 19 36.72 -0.79 20.32
N THR A 20 36.24 0.16 19.52
CA THR A 20 36.47 1.61 19.70
C THR A 20 35.14 2.33 19.58
N LEU A 21 34.95 3.42 20.32
CA LEU A 21 33.68 4.17 20.37
C LEU A 21 33.14 4.53 18.98
N GLY A 22 34.01 4.98 18.08
CA GLY A 22 33.64 5.34 16.71
C GLY A 22 33.23 4.15 15.82
N ARG A 23 33.68 2.93 16.13
CA ARG A 23 33.27 1.72 15.39
C ARG A 23 31.97 1.15 15.93
N ILE A 24 31.78 1.18 17.25
CA ILE A 24 30.53 0.80 17.90
C ILE A 24 29.39 1.72 17.44
N SER A 25 29.60 3.05 17.46
CA SER A 25 28.58 3.99 16.98
C SER A 25 28.22 3.78 15.51
N ARG A 26 29.21 3.52 14.65
CA ARG A 26 28.98 3.23 13.22
C ARG A 26 28.20 1.94 13.00
N ALA A 27 28.45 0.90 13.80
CA ALA A 27 27.68 -0.35 13.77
C ALA A 27 26.23 -0.14 14.24
N VAL A 28 26.01 0.67 15.29
CA VAL A 28 24.68 1.03 15.78
C VAL A 28 23.88 1.80 14.72
N PHE A 29 24.47 2.84 14.11
CA PHE A 29 23.81 3.60 13.04
C PHE A 29 23.53 2.75 11.79
N ALA A 30 24.43 1.83 11.43
CA ALA A 30 24.20 0.90 10.34
C ALA A 30 23.03 -0.05 10.63
N GLY A 31 22.93 -0.58 11.86
CA GLY A 31 21.83 -1.43 12.30
C GLY A 31 20.48 -0.71 12.34
N VAL A 32 20.43 0.51 12.90
CA VAL A 32 19.21 1.35 12.90
C VAL A 32 18.78 1.68 11.46
N GLY A 33 19.74 2.01 10.58
CA GLY A 33 19.46 2.30 9.18
C GLY A 33 18.90 1.10 8.41
N LEU A 34 19.31 -0.13 8.75
CA LEU A 34 18.73 -1.37 8.21
C LEU A 34 17.30 -1.58 8.68
N GLY A 35 17.04 -1.45 9.98
CA GLY A 35 15.70 -1.59 10.55
C GLY A 35 14.70 -0.61 9.93
N LEU A 36 15.08 0.66 9.81
CA LEU A 36 14.25 1.70 9.18
C LEU A 36 14.01 1.43 7.68
N ALA A 37 15.04 1.03 6.94
CA ALA A 37 14.88 0.73 5.52
C ALA A 37 13.99 -0.50 5.28
N ASN A 38 14.08 -1.52 6.15
CA ASN A 38 13.20 -2.68 6.08
C ASN A 38 11.75 -2.31 6.40
N ALA A 39 11.53 -1.49 7.43
CA ALA A 39 10.21 -0.98 7.77
C ALA A 39 9.60 -0.15 6.63
N LEU A 40 10.37 0.77 6.04
CA LEU A 40 9.92 1.58 4.90
C LEU A 40 9.63 0.73 3.65
N ALA A 41 10.43 -0.29 3.37
CA ALA A 41 10.21 -1.18 2.24
C ALA A 41 8.88 -1.95 2.32
N LEU A 42 8.37 -2.18 3.54
CA LEU A 42 7.05 -2.75 3.77
C LEU A 42 5.94 -1.69 3.83
N LEU A 43 6.21 -0.56 4.50
CA LEU A 43 5.23 0.49 4.74
C LEU A 43 4.84 1.24 3.45
N VAL A 44 5.80 1.52 2.57
CA VAL A 44 5.55 2.26 1.32
C VAL A 44 4.56 1.54 0.41
N PRO A 45 4.78 0.26 0.00
CA PRO A 45 3.80 -0.44 -0.83
C PRO A 45 2.47 -0.65 -0.10
N PHE A 46 2.48 -0.76 1.23
CA PHE A 46 1.25 -0.83 2.02
C PHE A 46 0.42 0.45 1.90
N LEU A 47 1.03 1.62 2.14
CA LEU A 47 0.36 2.92 2.06
C LEU A 47 -0.11 3.22 0.64
N VAL A 48 0.72 2.95 -0.38
CA VAL A 48 0.36 3.16 -1.79
C VAL A 48 -0.83 2.28 -2.17
N GLY A 49 -0.82 0.99 -1.81
CA GLY A 49 -1.95 0.10 -2.09
C GLY A 49 -3.23 0.49 -1.35
N MET A 50 -3.10 0.98 -0.11
CA MET A 50 -4.24 1.48 0.66
C MET A 50 -4.85 2.75 0.04
N LEU A 51 -4.02 3.72 -0.32
CA LEU A 51 -4.44 4.95 -1.01
C LEU A 51 -5.10 4.64 -2.36
N LEU A 52 -4.50 3.76 -3.15
CA LEU A 52 -5.05 3.35 -4.44
C LEU A 52 -6.43 2.69 -4.26
N THR A 53 -6.56 1.79 -3.29
CA THR A 53 -7.84 1.12 -2.98
C THR A 53 -8.90 2.14 -2.56
N ALA A 54 -8.55 3.07 -1.68
CA ALA A 54 -9.45 4.13 -1.24
C ALA A 54 -9.89 5.03 -2.41
N ALA A 55 -8.96 5.39 -3.31
CA ALA A 55 -9.26 6.17 -4.49
C ALA A 55 -10.25 5.44 -5.43
N LEU A 56 -10.06 4.14 -5.66
CA LEU A 56 -10.98 3.33 -6.47
C LEU A 56 -12.40 3.33 -5.89
N PHE A 57 -12.53 3.16 -4.57
CA PHE A 57 -13.83 3.23 -3.91
C PHE A 57 -14.46 4.62 -3.99
N LEU A 58 -13.67 5.67 -3.82
CA LEU A 58 -14.15 7.04 -3.91
C LEU A 58 -14.69 7.35 -5.32
N VAL A 59 -13.98 6.94 -6.36
CA VAL A 59 -14.43 7.04 -7.76
C VAL A 59 -15.72 6.24 -7.96
N ALA A 60 -15.79 5.01 -7.47
CA ALA A 60 -16.99 4.18 -7.58
C ALA A 60 -18.21 4.85 -6.94
N ILE A 61 -18.06 5.38 -5.72
CA ILE A 61 -19.12 6.10 -5.00
C ILE A 61 -19.57 7.32 -5.79
N PHE A 62 -18.64 8.11 -6.33
CA PHE A 62 -18.97 9.29 -7.10
C PHE A 62 -19.80 8.95 -8.35
N LEU A 63 -19.43 7.87 -9.05
CA LEU A 63 -20.17 7.40 -10.22
C LEU A 63 -21.55 6.83 -9.87
N ILE A 64 -21.65 6.05 -8.78
CA ILE A 64 -22.93 5.53 -8.27
C ILE A 64 -23.84 6.67 -7.82
N ALA A 65 -23.27 7.71 -7.20
CA ALA A 65 -24.02 8.87 -6.73
C ALA A 65 -24.38 9.84 -7.87
N SER A 66 -23.75 9.75 -9.04
CA SER A 66 -23.96 10.68 -10.16
C SER A 66 -25.43 10.93 -10.55
N PRO A 67 -26.33 9.92 -10.68
CA PRO A 67 -27.75 10.19 -10.97
C PRO A 67 -28.43 11.02 -9.87
N LEU A 68 -28.11 10.74 -8.60
CA LEU A 68 -28.67 11.47 -7.47
C LEU A 68 -28.14 12.90 -7.41
N LEU A 69 -26.83 13.09 -7.66
CA LEU A 69 -26.20 14.40 -7.70
C LEU A 69 -26.78 15.27 -8.83
N ALA A 70 -26.95 14.70 -10.03
CA ALA A 70 -27.59 15.38 -11.15
C ALA A 70 -29.05 15.74 -10.86
N PHE A 71 -29.81 14.84 -10.22
CA PHE A 71 -31.18 15.11 -9.82
C PHE A 71 -31.30 16.27 -8.82
N VAL A 72 -30.40 16.35 -7.83
CA VAL A 72 -30.38 17.44 -6.85
C VAL A 72 -29.98 18.77 -7.49
N GLN A 73 -29.08 18.73 -8.48
CA GLN A 73 -28.57 19.92 -9.16
C GLN A 73 -29.60 20.52 -10.13
N ASP A 74 -30.17 19.71 -11.02
CA ASP A 74 -30.99 20.19 -12.13
C ASP A 74 -32.49 20.00 -11.91
N GLY A 75 -32.89 19.17 -10.93
CA GLY A 75 -34.28 18.84 -10.65
C GLY A 75 -34.95 18.02 -11.78
N PRO A 76 -36.28 17.83 -11.72
CA PRO A 76 -37.04 17.07 -12.73
C PRO A 76 -37.28 17.91 -13.99
N THR A 77 -36.22 18.23 -14.73
CA THR A 77 -36.28 18.96 -16.00
C THR A 77 -36.28 18.01 -17.19
N THR A 78 -36.74 18.46 -18.37
CA THR A 78 -36.67 17.67 -19.61
C THR A 78 -35.23 17.25 -19.94
N THR A 79 -34.25 18.11 -19.65
CA THR A 79 -32.82 17.81 -19.81
C THR A 79 -32.40 16.62 -18.95
N TYR A 80 -32.79 16.59 -17.67
CA TYR A 80 -32.50 15.46 -16.78
C TYR A 80 -33.03 14.13 -17.34
N PHE A 81 -34.28 14.12 -17.85
CA PHE A 81 -34.85 12.91 -18.44
C PHE A 81 -34.13 12.44 -19.72
N LEU A 82 -33.59 13.38 -20.51
CA LEU A 82 -32.78 13.06 -21.69
C LEU A 82 -31.39 12.51 -21.33
N GLU A 83 -30.85 12.89 -20.18
CA GLU A 83 -29.55 12.43 -19.68
C GLU A 83 -29.62 11.11 -18.90
N LEU A 84 -30.83 10.61 -18.57
CA LEU A 84 -31.02 9.34 -17.85
C LEU A 84 -30.25 8.14 -18.42
N PRO A 85 -30.17 7.93 -19.75
CA PRO A 85 -29.36 6.83 -20.30
C PRO A 85 -27.88 6.96 -19.96
N LEU A 86 -27.33 8.19 -19.98
CA LEU A 86 -25.95 8.47 -19.61
C LEU A 86 -25.73 8.26 -18.11
N LEU A 87 -26.63 8.79 -17.27
CA LEU A 87 -26.58 8.65 -15.81
C LEU A 87 -26.72 7.17 -15.38
N ALA A 88 -27.57 6.39 -16.04
CA ALA A 88 -27.67 4.96 -15.85
C ALA A 88 -26.37 4.23 -16.24
N GLY A 89 -25.72 4.67 -17.32
CA GLY A 89 -24.39 4.19 -17.72
C GLY A 89 -23.32 4.48 -16.68
N LEU A 90 -23.27 5.70 -16.14
CA LEU A 90 -22.34 6.08 -15.06
C LEU A 90 -22.60 5.29 -13.78
N PHE A 91 -23.85 5.09 -13.41
CA PHE A 91 -24.25 4.26 -12.28
C PHE A 91 -23.75 2.82 -12.45
N GLY A 92 -24.02 2.21 -13.60
CA GLY A 92 -23.55 0.86 -13.94
C GLY A 92 -22.03 0.75 -13.93
N LEU A 93 -21.33 1.74 -14.49
CA LEU A 93 -19.86 1.79 -14.47
C LEU A 93 -19.34 1.94 -13.04
N GLY A 94 -20.00 2.73 -12.20
CA GLY A 94 -19.70 2.83 -10.78
C GLY A 94 -19.79 1.49 -10.04
N LEU A 95 -20.80 0.67 -10.32
CA LEU A 95 -20.91 -0.68 -9.77
C LEU A 95 -19.79 -1.61 -10.26
N ILE A 96 -19.40 -1.52 -11.53
CA ILE A 96 -18.27 -2.28 -12.08
C ILE A 96 -16.97 -1.87 -11.36
N VAL A 97 -16.73 -0.57 -11.20
CA VAL A 97 -15.54 -0.07 -10.47
C VAL A 97 -15.59 -0.50 -9.01
N TRP A 98 -16.76 -0.48 -8.35
CA TRP A 98 -16.92 -0.95 -6.97
C TRP A 98 -16.52 -2.42 -6.81
N THR A 99 -17.02 -3.29 -7.68
CA THR A 99 -16.70 -4.72 -7.63
C THR A 99 -15.22 -4.98 -7.95
N ALA A 100 -14.65 -4.24 -8.90
CA ALA A 100 -13.22 -4.28 -9.19
C ALA A 100 -12.38 -3.82 -7.99
N ALA A 101 -12.79 -2.74 -7.30
CA ALA A 101 -12.14 -2.23 -6.11
C ALA A 101 -12.16 -3.25 -4.96
N ALA A 102 -13.31 -3.90 -4.72
CA ALA A 102 -13.44 -4.94 -3.70
C ALA A 102 -12.55 -6.16 -3.98
N LYS A 103 -12.48 -6.58 -5.25
CA LYS A 103 -11.59 -7.67 -5.68
C LYS A 103 -10.12 -7.28 -5.55
N PHE A 104 -9.76 -6.06 -5.95
CA PHE A 104 -8.41 -5.53 -5.79
C PHE A 104 -8.00 -5.45 -4.33
N ALA A 105 -8.87 -4.95 -3.45
CA ALA A 105 -8.63 -4.88 -2.01
C ALA A 105 -8.35 -6.27 -1.41
N SER A 106 -9.16 -7.26 -1.77
CA SER A 106 -8.97 -8.65 -1.34
C SER A 106 -7.65 -9.24 -1.82
N PHE A 107 -7.28 -8.97 -3.08
CA PHE A 107 -6.01 -9.39 -3.65
C PHE A 107 -4.82 -8.71 -2.95
N PHE A 108 -4.92 -7.40 -2.72
CA PHE A 108 -3.89 -6.62 -2.05
C PHE A 108 -3.63 -7.10 -0.62
N VAL A 109 -4.69 -7.39 0.14
CA VAL A 109 -4.58 -7.96 1.49
C VAL A 109 -3.83 -9.29 1.46
N ARG A 110 -4.15 -10.19 0.52
CA ARG A 110 -3.43 -11.46 0.36
C ARG A 110 -1.96 -11.24 0.05
N LEU A 111 -1.64 -10.34 -0.88
CA LEU A 111 -0.26 -10.02 -1.25
C LEU A 111 0.54 -9.50 -0.03
N MET A 112 -0.07 -8.65 0.80
CA MET A 112 0.55 -8.15 2.03
C MET A 112 0.74 -9.25 3.08
N LEU A 113 -0.24 -10.13 3.25
CA LEU A 113 -0.12 -11.28 4.16
C LEU A 113 0.99 -12.23 3.72
N ASP A 114 1.10 -12.53 2.43
CA ASP A 114 2.18 -13.37 1.88
C ASP A 114 3.55 -12.72 2.11
N ARG A 115 3.67 -11.40 1.92
CA ARG A 115 4.90 -10.65 2.20
C ARG A 115 5.28 -10.69 3.68
N LEU A 116 4.30 -10.60 4.58
CA LEU A 116 4.53 -10.69 6.02
C LEU A 116 4.96 -12.10 6.43
N GLN A 117 4.26 -13.14 5.95
CA GLN A 117 4.57 -14.54 6.24
C GLN A 117 5.95 -14.95 5.71
N HIS A 118 6.32 -14.49 4.52
CA HIS A 118 7.64 -14.76 3.95
C HIS A 118 8.77 -14.17 4.82
N ASN A 119 8.60 -12.96 5.34
CA ASN A 119 9.57 -12.34 6.24
C ASN A 119 9.68 -13.07 7.60
N VAL A 120 8.56 -13.61 8.11
CA VAL A 120 8.57 -14.39 9.36
C VAL A 120 9.28 -15.73 9.15
N LYS A 121 9.02 -16.43 8.04
CA LYS A 121 9.61 -17.74 7.75
C LYS A 121 11.15 -17.68 7.64
N LEU A 122 11.68 -16.69 6.93
CA LEU A 122 13.14 -16.48 6.82
C LEU A 122 13.81 -16.26 8.18
N ARG A 123 13.11 -15.62 9.12
CA ARG A 123 13.64 -15.37 10.47
C ARG A 123 13.64 -16.62 11.37
N THR A 124 12.82 -17.62 11.06
CA THR A 124 12.78 -18.89 11.78
C THR A 124 13.86 -19.85 11.27
N GLU A 125 14.15 -19.82 9.97
CA GLU A 125 15.22 -20.62 9.35
C GLU A 125 16.63 -20.14 9.73
N ASP A 126 16.83 -18.83 9.94
CA ASP A 126 18.12 -18.26 10.40
C ASP A 126 18.42 -18.53 11.90
N LYS A 127 17.43 -19.04 12.65
CA LYS A 127 17.57 -19.39 14.08
C LYS A 127 17.67 -20.90 14.33
N ALA A 128 17.55 -21.73 13.30
CA ALA A 128 17.64 -23.20 13.36
C ALA A 128 19.02 -23.66 12.88
#